data_AF-A0A857FJD3-F1
#
_entry.id   AF-A0A857FJD3-F1
#
_cell.length_a   1.000
_cell.length_b   1.000
_cell.length_c   1.000
_cell.angle_alpha   90.00
_cell.angle_beta   90.00
_cell.angle_gamma   90.00
#
_symmetry.space_group_name_H-M   'P 1'
#
loop_
_entity.id
_entity.type
_entity.pdbx_description
1 polymer ?
#
loop_
_entity_poly.entity_id
_entity_poly.type
_entity_poly.pdbx_seq_one_letter_code
_entity_poly.pdbx_strand_id
1 'polypeptide(L)'
;MPSSLLPVSISARRVLILGLVAGYVDALSFVDLSGVFAGAMTGNTTHMGASFISGNWQHGLLLMGVLGVFFLAAILASLMRLLWSPACGVMVMTIFMVLAQAVQGSSLRYWGEFLVLPALLAVQGETIAKFSGTPMPTIVVTTNLLKAASGIAEWMASWIAPDRNIRPIAGSIFLPLLSWGAFLAGVMAAATGLALHGSFPFLWPVPFLVFLYRDIWKTERSGQDDN
;
A
#
# COMPACT_ATOMS: atom_id res chain seq x y z
N MET A 1 -8.25 -6.22 -24.35
CA MET A 1 -8.25 -7.69 -24.32
C MET A 1 -8.56 -8.13 -22.91
N PRO A 2 -9.42 -9.14 -22.67
CA PRO A 2 -9.67 -9.59 -21.31
C PRO A 2 -8.36 -10.20 -20.81
N SER A 3 -7.72 -9.52 -19.85
CA SER A 3 -6.60 -10.07 -19.11
C SER A 3 -7.04 -11.42 -18.57
N SER A 4 -6.33 -12.49 -18.91
CA SER A 4 -6.48 -13.78 -18.25
C SER A 4 -6.44 -13.49 -16.75
N LEU A 5 -7.54 -13.82 -16.05
CA LEU A 5 -7.66 -13.53 -14.62
C LEU A 5 -6.52 -14.24 -13.92
N LEU A 6 -5.60 -13.47 -13.32
CA LEU A 6 -4.46 -14.05 -12.60
C LEU A 6 -4.99 -15.06 -11.56
N PRO A 7 -4.34 -16.23 -11.42
CA PRO A 7 -4.66 -17.18 -10.38
C PRO A 7 -4.72 -16.51 -9.01
N VAL A 8 -5.73 -16.86 -8.20
CA VAL A 8 -5.96 -16.26 -6.87
C VAL A 8 -4.72 -16.37 -5.99
N SER A 9 -3.94 -17.45 -6.11
CA SER A 9 -2.68 -17.65 -5.38
C SER A 9 -1.61 -16.62 -5.70
N ILE A 10 -1.49 -16.21 -6.97
CA ILE A 10 -0.53 -15.17 -7.39
C ILE A 10 -0.99 -13.81 -6.85
N SER A 11 -2.27 -13.48 -7.01
CA SER A 11 -2.85 -12.25 -6.46
C SER A 11 -2.71 -12.18 -4.93
N ALA A 12 -2.99 -13.28 -4.22
CA ALA A 12 -2.84 -13.36 -2.77
C ALA A 12 -1.41 -13.05 -2.31
N ARG A 13 -0.40 -13.63 -2.97
CA ARG A 13 1.00 -13.37 -2.66
C ARG A 13 1.38 -11.90 -2.86
N ARG A 14 0.93 -11.28 -3.96
CA ARG A 14 1.19 -9.86 -4.24
C ARG A 14 0.49 -8.94 -3.23
N VAL A 15 -0.77 -9.23 -2.91
CA VAL A 15 -1.55 -8.50 -1.90
C VAL A 15 -0.91 -8.62 -0.52
N LEU A 16 -0.44 -9.80 -0.14
CA LEU A 16 0.25 -10.03 1.12
C LEU A 16 1.51 -9.17 1.24
N ILE A 17 2.38 -9.19 0.24
CA ILE A 17 3.63 -8.39 0.25
C ILE A 17 3.32 -6.90 0.30
N LEU A 18 2.44 -6.42 -0.58
CA LEU A 18 2.12 -4.99 -0.66
C LEU A 18 1.39 -4.49 0.58
N GLY A 19 0.43 -5.26 1.11
CA GLY A 19 -0.25 -4.93 2.36
C GLY A 19 0.74 -4.81 3.52
N LEU A 20 1.65 -5.77 3.65
CA LEU A 20 2.70 -5.77 4.67
C LEU A 20 3.62 -4.55 4.55
N VAL A 21 4.07 -4.23 3.33
CA VAL A 21 4.91 -3.04 3.08
C VAL A 21 4.16 -1.75 3.43
N ALA A 22 2.88 -1.63 3.03
CA ALA A 22 2.08 -0.45 3.34
C ALA A 22 1.95 -0.22 4.84
N GLY A 23 1.54 -1.25 5.60
CA GLY A 23 1.38 -1.14 7.04
C GLY A 23 2.70 -0.85 7.76
N TYR A 24 3.79 -1.45 7.29
CA TYR A 24 5.12 -1.25 7.84
C TYR A 24 5.61 0.20 7.65
N VAL A 25 5.50 0.74 6.44
CA VAL A 25 5.90 2.13 6.14
C VAL A 25 5.03 3.14 6.89
N ASP A 26 3.73 2.92 6.95
CA ASP A 26 2.80 3.85 7.60
C ASP A 26 3.03 3.93 9.11
N ALA A 27 3.37 2.80 9.74
CA ALA A 27 3.75 2.76 11.16
C ALA A 27 5.09 3.48 11.42
N LEU A 28 6.12 3.23 10.60
CA LEU A 28 7.39 3.93 10.72
C LEU A 28 7.25 5.43 10.50
N SER A 29 6.53 5.84 9.45
CA SER A 29 6.31 7.25 9.16
C SER A 29 5.54 7.94 10.29
N PHE A 30 4.54 7.28 10.87
CA PHE A 30 3.78 7.86 11.97
C PHE A 30 4.66 8.14 13.19
N VAL A 31 5.60 7.25 13.51
CA VAL A 31 6.55 7.44 14.61
C VAL A 31 7.62 8.48 14.25
N ASP A 32 8.24 8.35 13.09
CA ASP A 32 9.41 9.16 12.70
C ASP A 32 9.04 10.59 12.26
N LEU A 33 7.84 10.77 11.67
CA LEU A 33 7.33 12.06 11.20
C LEU A 33 6.38 12.71 12.20
N SER A 34 6.47 12.36 13.50
CA SER A 34 5.73 13.00 14.58
C SER A 34 4.20 12.99 14.40
N GLY A 35 3.64 11.81 14.08
CA GLY A 35 2.20 11.59 13.96
C GLY A 35 1.64 11.76 12.55
N VAL A 36 2.49 11.72 11.52
CA VAL A 36 2.06 11.85 10.12
C VAL A 36 2.11 10.50 9.40
N PHE A 37 1.00 10.11 8.77
CA PHE A 37 0.90 8.88 8.00
C PHE A 37 1.46 9.07 6.59
N ALA A 38 2.23 8.11 6.08
CA ALA A 38 2.69 8.15 4.70
C ALA A 38 1.58 7.77 3.70
N GLY A 39 0.61 6.95 4.11
CA GLY A 39 -0.41 6.38 3.23
C GLY A 39 -1.85 6.67 3.65
N ALA A 40 -2.12 6.87 4.94
CA ALA A 40 -3.46 7.15 5.45
C ALA A 40 -3.88 8.63 5.25
N MET A 41 -4.07 9.03 3.98
CA MET A 41 -4.37 10.42 3.59
C MET A 41 -5.68 10.96 4.20
N THR A 42 -6.69 10.12 4.39
CA THR A 42 -7.92 10.50 5.10
C THR A 42 -7.60 10.91 6.53
N GLY A 43 -6.76 10.15 7.24
CA GLY A 43 -6.32 10.47 8.60
C GLY A 43 -5.56 11.80 8.66
N ASN A 44 -4.58 11.99 7.77
CA ASN A 44 -3.83 13.25 7.67
C ASN A 44 -4.73 14.45 7.38
N THR A 45 -5.74 14.29 6.52
CA THR A 45 -6.68 15.37 6.18
C THR A 45 -7.53 15.78 7.40
N THR A 46 -8.02 14.80 8.17
CA THR A 46 -8.74 15.07 9.42
C THR A 46 -7.82 15.71 10.48
N HIS A 47 -6.60 15.20 10.66
CA HIS A 47 -5.61 15.76 11.57
C HIS A 47 -5.21 17.20 11.20
N MET A 48 -5.17 17.53 9.90
CA MET A 48 -4.87 18.87 9.42
C MET A 48 -5.94 19.87 9.87
N GLY A 49 -7.21 19.51 9.69
CA GLY A 49 -8.33 20.33 10.15
C GLY A 49 -8.31 20.57 11.66
N ALA A 50 -8.06 19.50 12.44
CA ALA A 50 -7.92 19.62 13.90
C ALA A 50 -6.73 20.52 14.29
N SER A 51 -5.61 20.42 13.58
CA SER A 51 -4.41 21.21 13.83
C SER A 51 -4.66 22.71 13.62
N PHE A 52 -5.32 23.08 12.52
CA PHE A 52 -5.66 24.48 12.26
C PHE A 52 -6.62 25.06 13.32
N ILE A 53 -7.62 24.29 13.74
CA ILE A 53 -8.57 24.73 14.78
C ILE A 53 -7.88 24.88 16.14
N SER A 54 -6.94 23.99 16.47
CA SER A 54 -6.16 24.05 17.72
C SER A 54 -5.09 25.16 17.74
N GLY A 55 -4.92 25.90 16.63
CA GLY A 55 -3.89 26.92 16.49
C GLY A 55 -2.49 26.39 16.16
N ASN A 56 -2.34 25.07 15.97
CA ASN A 56 -1.08 24.44 15.54
C ASN A 56 -0.93 24.52 14.01
N TRP A 57 -0.73 25.73 13.51
CA TRP A 57 -0.57 26.01 12.08
C TRP A 57 0.63 25.30 11.47
N GLN A 58 1.72 25.14 12.21
CA GLN A 58 2.92 24.47 11.73
C GLN A 58 2.64 22.99 11.40
N HIS A 59 1.98 22.25 12.30
CA HIS A 59 1.63 20.86 12.04
C HIS A 59 0.59 20.74 10.93
N GLY A 60 -0.39 21.66 10.88
CA GLY A 60 -1.37 21.70 9.77
C GLY A 60 -0.72 21.91 8.40
N LEU A 61 0.27 22.81 8.29
CA LEU A 61 1.02 23.03 7.05
C LEU A 61 1.90 21.83 6.68
N LEU A 62 2.48 21.12 7.66
CA LEU A 62 3.20 19.87 7.42
C LEU A 62 2.29 18.80 6.83
N LEU A 63 1.08 18.63 7.37
CA LEU A 63 0.08 17.68 6.86
C LEU A 63 -0.37 18.06 5.44
N MET A 64 -0.56 19.35 5.16
CA MET A 64 -0.83 19.86 3.81
C MET A 64 0.33 19.51 2.85
N GLY A 65 1.58 19.66 3.31
CA GLY A 65 2.78 19.28 2.56
C GLY A 65 2.80 17.80 2.20
N VAL A 66 2.51 16.90 3.15
CA VAL A 66 2.43 15.45 2.88
C VAL A 66 1.32 15.11 1.89
N LEU A 67 0.15 15.73 2.02
CA LEU A 67 -0.94 15.57 1.05
C LEU A 67 -0.50 16.01 -0.36
N GLY A 68 0.21 17.12 -0.45
CA GLY A 68 0.80 17.60 -1.71
C GLY A 68 1.80 16.60 -2.30
N VAL A 69 2.79 16.17 -1.52
CA VAL A 69 3.81 15.20 -1.96
C VAL A 69 3.16 13.91 -2.46
N PHE A 70 2.22 13.35 -1.68
CA PHE A 70 1.50 12.14 -2.06
C PHE A 70 0.72 12.33 -3.36
N PHE A 71 0.00 13.43 -3.51
CA PHE A 71 -0.80 13.71 -4.70
C PHE A 71 0.06 13.90 -5.96
N LEU A 72 1.14 14.68 -5.87
CA LEU A 72 2.09 14.85 -6.98
C LEU A 72 2.77 13.54 -7.36
N ALA A 73 3.18 12.74 -6.37
CA ALA A 73 3.76 11.42 -6.60
C ALA A 73 2.75 10.45 -7.23
N ALA A 74 1.46 10.52 -6.84
CA ALA A 74 0.40 9.70 -7.45
C ALA A 74 0.16 10.08 -8.92
N ILE A 75 0.21 11.37 -9.27
CA ILE A 75 0.15 11.81 -10.67
C ILE A 75 1.32 11.21 -11.46
N LEU A 76 2.54 11.32 -10.95
CA LEU A 76 3.74 10.75 -11.59
C LEU A 76 3.65 9.23 -11.69
N ALA A 77 3.23 8.54 -10.63
CA ALA A 77 3.08 7.09 -10.63
C ALA A 77 1.99 6.62 -11.61
N SER A 78 0.88 7.35 -11.72
CA SER A 78 -0.18 7.07 -12.70
C SER A 78 0.34 7.26 -14.13
N LEU A 79 1.08 8.34 -14.38
CA LEU A 79 1.75 8.57 -15.67
C LEU A 79 2.74 7.43 -15.98
N MET A 80 3.52 7.01 -14.98
CA MET A 80 4.45 5.89 -15.13
C MET A 80 3.74 4.58 -15.47
N ARG A 81 2.62 4.28 -14.81
CA ARG A 81 1.78 3.10 -15.11
C ARG A 81 1.22 3.13 -16.54
N LEU A 82 0.98 4.31 -17.09
CA LEU A 82 0.46 4.46 -18.46
C LEU A 82 1.55 4.31 -19.53
N LEU A 83 2.79 4.65 -19.19
CA LEU A 83 3.93 4.64 -20.13
C LEU A 83 4.82 3.40 -20.03
N TRP A 84 4.85 2.74 -18.87
CA TRP A 84 5.73 1.62 -18.57
C TRP A 84 5.00 0.47 -17.87
N SER A 85 5.70 -0.64 -17.65
CA SER A 85 5.11 -1.81 -16.99
C SER A 85 4.95 -1.61 -15.47
N PRO A 86 3.94 -2.25 -14.85
CA PRO A 86 3.78 -2.34 -13.38
C PRO A 86 5.04 -2.75 -12.61
N ALA A 87 5.94 -3.55 -13.18
CA ALA A 87 7.21 -3.90 -12.54
C ALA A 87 8.07 -2.65 -12.23
N CYS A 88 7.99 -1.62 -13.08
CA CYS A 88 8.71 -0.36 -12.87
C CYS A 88 8.29 0.33 -11.56
N GLY A 89 7.00 0.31 -11.21
CA GLY A 89 6.52 0.88 -9.96
C GLY A 89 7.08 0.18 -8.72
N VAL A 90 7.17 -1.16 -8.73
CA VAL A 90 7.78 -1.93 -7.62
C VAL A 90 9.30 -1.67 -7.52
N MET A 91 9.98 -1.47 -8.66
CA MET A 91 11.37 -1.06 -8.67
C MET A 91 11.55 0.33 -8.02
N VAL A 92 10.70 1.31 -8.36
CA VAL A 92 10.71 2.64 -7.74
C VAL A 92 10.47 2.56 -6.23
N MET A 93 9.50 1.77 -5.78
CA MET A 93 9.27 1.53 -4.34
C MET A 93 10.53 0.99 -3.65
N THR A 94 11.23 0.07 -4.30
CA THR A 94 12.48 -0.52 -3.78
C THR A 94 13.57 0.55 -3.66
N ILE A 95 13.72 1.41 -4.66
CA ILE A 95 14.68 2.52 -4.64
C ILE A 95 14.35 3.49 -3.51
N PHE A 96 13.07 3.84 -3.33
CA PHE A 96 12.63 4.72 -2.25
C PHE A 96 12.90 4.14 -0.86
N MET A 97 12.76 2.82 -0.65
CA MET A 97 13.17 2.17 0.60
C MET A 97 14.67 2.34 0.88
N VAL A 98 15.51 2.13 -0.15
CA VAL A 98 16.97 2.28 -0.01
C VAL A 98 17.34 3.75 0.26
N LEU A 99 16.69 4.70 -0.41
CA LEU A 99 16.90 6.13 -0.17
C LEU A 99 16.47 6.54 1.24
N ALA A 100 15.31 6.06 1.72
CA ALA A 100 14.87 6.28 3.10
C ALA A 100 15.89 5.73 4.11
N GLN A 101 16.47 4.56 3.84
CA GLN A 101 17.54 4.03 4.68
C GLN A 101 18.80 4.91 4.66
N ALA A 102 19.22 5.37 3.48
CA ALA A 102 20.46 6.12 3.31
C ALA A 102 20.43 7.46 4.05
N VAL A 103 19.26 8.10 4.16
CA VAL A 103 19.11 9.39 4.86
C VAL A 103 19.01 9.26 6.38
N GLN A 104 18.82 8.05 6.93
CA GLN A 104 18.49 7.82 8.35
C GLN A 104 19.61 8.24 9.33
N GLY A 105 20.86 8.32 8.87
CA GLY A 105 22.01 8.83 9.64
C GLY A 105 22.37 10.29 9.37
N SER A 106 21.60 10.99 8.52
CA SER A 106 21.90 12.35 8.09
C SER A 106 21.07 13.40 8.81
N SER A 107 21.53 14.65 8.81
CA SER A 107 20.74 15.80 9.30
C SER A 107 19.47 16.05 8.49
N LEU A 108 19.37 15.46 7.28
CA LEU A 108 18.21 15.57 6.39
C LEU A 108 17.19 14.45 6.59
N ARG A 109 17.38 13.55 7.58
CA ARG A 109 16.52 12.38 7.82
C ARG A 109 15.03 12.74 7.74
N TYR A 110 14.58 13.67 8.57
CA TYR A 110 13.17 14.04 8.69
C TYR A 110 12.58 14.48 7.34
N TRP A 111 13.25 15.39 6.64
CA TRP A 111 12.78 15.90 5.34
C TRP A 111 12.89 14.85 4.23
N GLY A 112 13.90 13.99 4.29
CA GLY A 112 14.06 12.86 3.36
C GLY A 112 12.92 11.88 3.49
N GLU A 113 12.63 11.41 4.70
CA GLU A 113 11.51 10.50 4.99
C GLU A 113 10.15 11.16 4.67
N PHE A 114 9.98 12.45 5.00
CA PHE A 114 8.78 13.23 4.68
C PHE A 114 8.47 13.29 3.19
N LEU A 115 9.49 13.34 2.33
CA LEU A 115 9.29 13.33 0.88
C LEU A 115 9.16 11.90 0.33
N VAL A 116 10.02 10.99 0.79
CA VAL A 116 10.19 9.66 0.19
C VAL A 116 9.08 8.70 0.60
N LEU A 117 8.66 8.68 1.87
CA LEU A 117 7.69 7.70 2.36
C LEU A 117 6.28 7.91 1.78
N PRO A 118 5.73 9.15 1.74
CA PRO A 118 4.45 9.38 1.07
C PRO A 118 4.52 9.11 -0.43
N ALA A 119 5.62 9.46 -1.09
CA ALA A 119 5.82 9.15 -2.51
C ALA A 119 5.85 7.64 -2.77
N LEU A 120 6.48 6.85 -1.89
CA LEU A 120 6.49 5.39 -1.95
C LEU A 120 5.08 4.81 -1.88
N LEU A 121 4.26 5.25 -0.91
CA LEU A 121 2.90 4.75 -0.78
C LEU A 121 1.97 5.26 -1.90
N ALA A 122 2.24 6.43 -2.46
CA ALA A 122 1.55 6.89 -3.68
C ALA A 122 1.86 5.99 -4.88
N VAL A 123 3.14 5.67 -5.10
CA VAL A 123 3.56 4.73 -6.15
C VAL A 123 2.91 3.37 -5.94
N GLN A 124 2.89 2.87 -4.71
CA GLN A 124 2.23 1.60 -4.39
C GLN A 124 0.74 1.63 -4.72
N GLY A 125 0.04 2.70 -4.32
CA GLY A 125 -1.39 2.89 -4.55
C GLY A 125 -1.76 2.89 -6.03
N GLU A 126 -0.90 3.47 -6.88
CA GLU A 126 -1.14 3.52 -8.32
C GLU A 126 -0.63 2.29 -9.09
N THR A 127 0.48 1.67 -8.69
CA THR A 127 1.17 0.64 -9.50
C THR A 127 0.31 -0.60 -9.73
N ILE A 128 -0.39 -1.11 -8.70
CA ILE A 128 -1.29 -2.27 -8.84
C ILE A 128 -2.63 -1.98 -8.20
N ALA A 129 -3.56 -1.47 -9.01
CA ALA A 129 -4.90 -1.10 -8.57
C ALA A 129 -5.95 -2.22 -8.77
N LYS A 130 -5.62 -3.32 -9.46
CA LYS A 130 -6.53 -4.44 -9.74
C LYS A 130 -5.84 -5.78 -9.52
N PHE A 131 -6.47 -6.65 -8.72
CA PHE A 131 -5.99 -8.01 -8.45
C PHE A 131 -7.09 -9.02 -8.81
N SER A 132 -6.80 -9.97 -9.70
CA SER A 132 -7.76 -10.96 -10.22
C SER A 132 -9.14 -10.37 -10.57
N GLY A 133 -9.16 -9.24 -11.29
CA GLY A 133 -10.40 -8.57 -11.70
C GLY A 133 -11.08 -7.72 -10.62
N THR A 134 -10.63 -7.77 -9.37
CA THR A 134 -11.15 -6.94 -8.27
C THR A 134 -10.31 -5.67 -8.14
N PRO A 135 -10.88 -4.46 -8.39
CA PRO A 135 -10.20 -3.21 -8.06
C PRO A 135 -9.94 -3.19 -6.57
N MET A 136 -8.70 -3.03 -6.15
CA MET A 136 -8.33 -3.13 -4.74
C MET A 136 -7.13 -2.23 -4.45
N PRO A 137 -7.35 -1.07 -3.82
CA PRO A 137 -6.26 -0.23 -3.36
C PRO A 137 -5.52 -0.95 -2.21
N THR A 138 -4.21 -1.16 -2.35
CA THR A 138 -3.40 -1.87 -1.35
C THR A 138 -3.11 -1.02 -0.10
N ILE A 139 -3.26 0.29 -0.19
CA ILE A 139 -3.04 1.25 0.91
C ILE A 139 -4.34 1.67 1.62
N VAL A 140 -5.52 1.47 1.00
CA VAL A 140 -6.80 1.93 1.56
C VAL A 140 -7.47 0.80 2.33
N VAL A 141 -7.08 0.67 3.59
CA VAL A 141 -7.56 -0.37 4.51
C VAL A 141 -9.09 -0.37 4.65
N THR A 142 -9.72 0.81 4.77
CA THR A 142 -11.17 0.95 4.96
C THR A 142 -11.96 0.28 3.83
N THR A 143 -11.56 0.53 2.58
CA THR A 143 -12.22 -0.07 1.40
C THR A 143 -12.09 -1.60 1.41
N ASN A 144 -10.96 -2.13 1.87
CA ASN A 144 -10.72 -3.57 1.92
C ASN A 144 -11.54 -4.24 3.02
N LEU A 145 -11.67 -3.61 4.19
CA LEU A 145 -12.57 -4.06 5.25
C LEU A 145 -14.03 -4.08 4.81
N LEU A 146 -14.51 -3.01 4.15
CA LEU A 146 -15.88 -2.95 3.65
C LEU A 146 -16.14 -4.02 2.59
N LYS A 147 -15.20 -4.27 1.68
CA LYS A 147 -15.33 -5.34 0.68
C LYS A 147 -15.37 -6.73 1.31
N ALA A 148 -14.51 -6.99 2.29
CA ALA A 148 -14.55 -8.24 3.03
C ALA A 148 -15.90 -8.44 3.74
N ALA A 149 -16.41 -7.39 4.41
CA ALA A 149 -17.70 -7.41 5.09
C ALA A 149 -18.86 -7.68 4.12
N SER A 150 -18.91 -6.98 2.99
CA SER A 150 -19.93 -7.19 1.96
C SER A 150 -19.90 -8.62 1.40
N GLY A 151 -18.71 -9.16 1.11
CA GLY A 151 -18.59 -10.53 0.62
C GLY A 151 -19.01 -11.57 1.66
N ILE A 152 -18.70 -11.36 2.95
CA ILE A 152 -19.20 -12.22 4.04
C ILE A 152 -20.73 -12.14 4.10
N ALA A 153 -21.31 -10.95 3.97
CA ALA A 153 -22.76 -10.76 3.95
C ALA A 153 -23.44 -11.48 2.78
N GLU A 154 -22.88 -11.39 1.56
CA GLU A 154 -23.35 -12.14 0.39
C GLU A 154 -23.26 -13.66 0.60
N TRP A 155 -22.17 -14.14 1.20
CA TRP A 155 -22.01 -15.56 1.52
C TRP A 155 -23.08 -16.03 2.51
N MET A 156 -23.33 -15.29 3.59
CA MET A 156 -24.41 -15.60 4.54
C MET A 156 -25.78 -15.54 3.87
N ALA A 157 -26.04 -14.53 3.05
CA ALA A 157 -27.30 -14.36 2.34
C ALA A 157 -27.59 -15.49 1.34
N SER A 158 -26.55 -16.08 0.75
CA SER A 158 -26.69 -17.25 -0.13
C SER A 158 -27.11 -18.54 0.58
N TRP A 159 -26.95 -18.60 1.91
CA TRP A 159 -27.45 -19.71 2.73
C TRP A 159 -28.89 -19.49 3.18
N ILE A 160 -29.26 -18.23 3.44
CA ILE A 160 -30.59 -17.85 3.93
C ILE A 160 -31.62 -17.76 2.80
N ALA A 161 -31.22 -17.20 1.66
CA ALA A 161 -32.07 -16.99 0.48
C ALA A 161 -31.33 -17.41 -0.80
N PRO A 162 -31.18 -18.73 -1.04
CA PRO A 162 -30.41 -19.25 -2.19
C PRO A 162 -30.97 -18.79 -3.54
N ASP A 163 -32.29 -18.61 -3.63
CA ASP A 163 -32.97 -18.20 -4.89
C ASP A 163 -32.76 -16.73 -5.24
N ARG A 164 -32.28 -15.91 -4.30
CA ARG A 164 -32.08 -14.46 -4.49
C ARG A 164 -30.62 -14.07 -4.58
N ASN A 165 -29.70 -14.89 -4.08
CA ASN A 165 -28.29 -14.52 -3.94
C ASN A 165 -27.36 -15.60 -4.50
N ILE A 166 -26.45 -15.16 -5.36
CA ILE A 166 -25.39 -16.01 -5.91
C ILE A 166 -24.28 -16.09 -4.87
N ARG A 167 -23.73 -17.30 -4.67
CA ARG A 167 -22.57 -17.49 -3.80
C ARG A 167 -21.39 -16.66 -4.32
N PRO A 168 -20.80 -15.78 -3.48
CA PRO A 168 -19.66 -15.00 -3.91
C PRO A 168 -18.46 -15.90 -4.20
N ILE A 169 -17.63 -15.47 -5.14
CA ILE A 169 -16.37 -16.16 -5.46
C ILE A 169 -15.44 -16.03 -4.25
N ALA A 170 -14.88 -17.13 -3.75
CA ALA A 170 -14.05 -17.11 -2.52
C ALA A 170 -12.93 -16.05 -2.51
N GLY A 171 -12.37 -15.73 -3.69
CA GLY A 171 -11.37 -14.67 -3.85
C GLY A 171 -11.85 -13.26 -3.52
N SER A 172 -13.15 -12.95 -3.65
CA SER A 172 -13.70 -11.62 -3.35
C SER A 172 -13.77 -11.31 -1.86
N ILE A 173 -13.82 -12.34 -1.00
CA ILE A 173 -13.75 -12.22 0.45
C ILE A 173 -12.29 -12.33 0.92
N PHE A 174 -11.60 -13.35 0.42
CA PHE A 174 -10.26 -13.71 0.89
C PHE A 174 -9.22 -12.63 0.61
N LEU A 175 -9.18 -12.06 -0.60
CA LEU A 175 -8.15 -11.08 -0.97
C LEU A 175 -8.27 -9.77 -0.16
N PRO A 176 -9.47 -9.16 0.02
CA PRO A 176 -9.64 -8.00 0.88
C PRO A 176 -9.24 -8.24 2.34
N LEU A 177 -9.66 -9.37 2.91
CA LEU A 177 -9.31 -9.73 4.28
C LEU A 177 -7.80 -9.97 4.43
N LEU A 178 -7.17 -10.62 3.45
CA LEU A 178 -5.73 -10.84 3.42
C LEU A 178 -4.95 -9.53 3.37
N SER A 179 -5.39 -8.55 2.58
CA SER A 179 -4.73 -7.23 2.56
C SER A 179 -4.80 -6.51 3.89
N TRP A 180 -5.96 -6.55 4.56
CA TRP A 180 -6.09 -5.95 5.88
C TRP A 180 -5.20 -6.67 6.90
N GLY A 181 -5.22 -8.00 6.93
CA GLY A 181 -4.37 -8.81 7.81
C GLY A 181 -2.88 -8.58 7.54
N ALA A 182 -2.49 -8.47 6.27
CA ALA A 182 -1.13 -8.16 5.86
C ALA A 182 -0.70 -6.75 6.31
N PHE A 183 -1.57 -5.76 6.15
CA PHE A 183 -1.35 -4.40 6.64
C PHE A 183 -1.12 -4.39 8.15
N LEU A 184 -2.00 -5.05 8.91
CA LEU A 184 -1.85 -5.18 10.36
C LEU A 184 -0.54 -5.88 10.74
N ALA A 185 -0.17 -6.96 10.05
CA ALA A 185 1.10 -7.65 10.27
C ALA A 185 2.31 -6.74 9.99
N GLY A 186 2.24 -5.91 8.94
CA GLY A 186 3.26 -4.89 8.65
C GLY A 186 3.40 -3.86 9.76
N VAL A 187 2.29 -3.32 10.26
CA VAL A 187 2.26 -2.40 11.40
C VAL A 187 2.91 -3.03 12.63
N MET A 188 2.52 -4.26 12.96
CA MET A 188 3.07 -4.98 14.12
C MET A 188 4.56 -5.30 13.96
N ALA A 189 5.01 -5.63 12.75
CA ALA A 189 6.42 -5.85 12.46
C ALA A 189 7.24 -4.57 12.63
N ALA A 190 6.76 -3.42 12.14
CA ALA A 190 7.41 -2.13 12.34
C ALA A 190 7.47 -1.75 13.82
N ALA A 191 6.35 -1.88 14.54
CA ALA A 191 6.28 -1.59 15.96
C ALA A 191 7.24 -2.47 16.79
N THR A 192 7.32 -3.76 16.47
CA THR A 192 8.26 -4.69 17.12
C THR A 192 9.70 -4.32 16.78
N GLY A 193 9.99 -4.00 15.52
CA GLY A 193 11.32 -3.56 15.09
C GLY A 193 11.78 -2.30 15.82
N LEU A 194 10.90 -1.31 15.97
CA LEU A 194 11.16 -0.11 16.76
C LEU A 194 11.39 -0.43 18.24
N ALA A 195 10.55 -1.28 18.85
CA ALA A 195 10.68 -1.68 20.25
C ALA A 195 12.00 -2.42 20.55
N LEU A 196 12.48 -3.22 19.59
CA LEU A 196 13.74 -3.97 19.70
C LEU A 196 14.97 -3.17 19.26
N HIS A 197 14.84 -1.88 18.93
CA HIS A 197 15.91 -1.04 18.37
C HIS A 197 16.59 -1.69 17.14
N GLY A 198 15.77 -2.29 16.27
CA GLY A 198 16.24 -2.93 15.05
C GLY A 198 17.05 -1.96 14.19
N SER A 199 18.21 -2.42 13.73
CA SER A 199 19.04 -1.65 12.79
C SER A 199 18.44 -1.73 11.38
N PHE A 200 18.48 -0.62 10.65
CA PHE A 200 18.08 -0.51 9.24
C PHE A 200 16.60 -0.87 8.94
N PRO A 201 15.63 -0.19 9.58
CA PRO A 201 14.21 -0.54 9.46
C PRO A 201 13.69 -0.46 8.01
N PHE A 202 14.24 0.38 7.13
CA PHE A 202 13.78 0.49 5.74
C PHE A 202 14.35 -0.58 4.80
N LEU A 203 15.39 -1.33 5.20
CA LEU A 203 15.94 -2.43 4.37
C LEU A 203 15.18 -3.73 4.56
N TRP A 204 14.50 -3.93 5.69
CA TRP A 204 13.78 -5.17 5.96
C TRP A 204 12.69 -5.52 4.92
N PRO A 205 11.91 -4.54 4.39
CA PRO A 205 10.94 -4.81 3.33
C PRO A 205 11.54 -5.09 1.93
N VAL A 206 12.81 -4.72 1.69
CA VAL A 206 13.44 -4.76 0.37
C VAL A 206 13.48 -6.16 -0.27
N PRO A 207 13.86 -7.25 0.43
CA PRO A 207 13.83 -8.59 -0.14
C PRO A 207 12.45 -8.99 -0.68
N PHE A 208 11.37 -8.60 0.01
CA PHE A 208 10.00 -8.87 -0.43
C PHE A 208 9.64 -8.09 -1.69
N LEU A 209 10.07 -6.83 -1.80
CA LEU A 209 9.87 -6.01 -2.99
C LEU A 209 10.69 -6.51 -4.19
N VAL A 210 11.93 -6.96 -3.98
CA VAL A 210 12.75 -7.58 -5.04
C VAL A 210 12.09 -8.87 -5.54
N PHE A 211 11.59 -9.70 -4.62
CA PHE A 211 10.84 -10.90 -4.98
C PHE A 211 9.57 -10.53 -5.79
N LEU A 212 8.81 -9.54 -5.34
CA LEU A 212 7.60 -9.06 -6.02
C LEU A 212 7.90 -8.50 -7.42
N TYR A 213 8.98 -7.74 -7.57
CA TYR A 213 9.45 -7.24 -8.87
C TYR A 213 9.71 -8.39 -9.84
N ARG A 214 10.48 -9.41 -9.40
CA ARG A 214 10.78 -10.58 -10.23
C ARG A 214 9.53 -11.38 -10.58
N ASP A 215 8.58 -11.48 -9.66
CA ASP A 215 7.29 -12.16 -9.87
C ASP A 215 6.46 -11.47 -10.96
N ILE A 216 6.30 -10.15 -10.86
CA ILE A 216 5.55 -9.36 -11.83
C ILE A 216 6.22 -9.39 -13.20
N TRP A 217 7.53 -9.14 -13.24
CA TRP A 217 8.32 -9.13 -14.46
C TRP A 217 8.25 -10.46 -15.24
N LYS A 218 8.32 -11.60 -14.53
CA LYS A 218 8.17 -12.93 -15.15
C LYS A 218 6.77 -13.13 -15.72
N THR A 219 5.74 -12.71 -15.00
CA THR A 219 4.34 -12.85 -15.42
C THR A 219 4.03 -12.00 -16.65
N GLU A 220 4.63 -10.81 -16.74
CA GLU A 220 4.51 -9.92 -17.90
C GLU A 220 5.18 -10.52 -19.13
N ARG A 221 6.39 -11.07 -19.00
CA ARG A 221 7.09 -11.72 -20.12
C ARG A 221 6.34 -12.94 -20.65
N SER A 222 5.86 -13.82 -19.77
CA SER A 222 5.08 -14.99 -20.19
C SER A 222 3.81 -14.61 -20.95
N GLY A 223 3.15 -13.50 -20.58
CA GLY A 223 1.97 -13.02 -21.30
C GLY A 223 2.27 -12.32 -22.63
N GLN A 224 3.55 -12.06 -22.92
CA GLN A 224 4.02 -11.42 -24.14
C GLN A 224 4.52 -12.44 -25.17
N ASP A 225 4.99 -13.61 -24.71
CA ASP A 225 5.38 -14.77 -25.54
C ASP A 225 4.17 -15.57 -26.07
N ASP A 226 2.99 -15.39 -25.46
CA ASP A 226 1.71 -16.03 -25.86
C ASP A 226 0.91 -15.23 -26.92
N ASN A 227 1.46 -14.13 -27.44
CA ASN A 227 0.86 -13.24 -28.46
C ASN A 227 1.68 -13.19 -29.76
#